data_AF-A0A081I638-F1
#
_entry.id   AF-A0A081I638-F1
#
_cell.length_a   1.000
_cell.length_b   1.000
_cell.length_c   1.000
_cell.angle_alpha   90.00
_cell.angle_beta   90.00
_cell.angle_gamma   90.00
#
_symmetry.space_group_name_H-M   'P 1'
#
loop_
_entity.id
_entity.type
_entity.pdbx_description
1 polymer ?
#
loop_
_entity_poly.entity_id
_entity_poly.type
_entity_poly.pdbx_seq_one_letter_code
_entity_poly.pdbx_strand_id
1 'polypeptide(L)' 'MTEPVYRGRPGADAMRPASAEKADKIAPGLWCSPGLSNSYLLTTAQGRVIVNTGMGFEGPVHRANFDAVDSSPVRYIIFT' A
#
# COMPACT_ATOMS: atom_id res chain seq x y z
N MET A 1 3.18 15.45 17.65
CA MET A 1 3.68 14.73 16.47
C MET A 1 3.10 13.33 16.51
N THR A 2 2.62 12.80 15.39
CA THR A 2 2.21 11.39 15.30
C THR A 2 3.45 10.50 15.32
N GLU A 3 3.33 9.32 15.91
CA GLU A 3 4.41 8.33 15.93
C GLU A 3 4.65 7.80 14.50
N PRO A 4 5.92 7.65 14.04
CA PRO A 4 6.19 7.08 12.73
C PRO A 4 5.70 5.64 12.60
N VAL A 5 4.98 5.33 11.51
CA VAL A 5 4.38 4.00 11.25
C VAL A 5 5.40 2.85 11.34
N TYR A 6 6.65 3.08 10.95
CA TYR A 6 7.69 2.04 11.00
C TYR A 6 7.97 1.52 12.40
N ARG A 7 7.70 2.31 13.46
CA ARG A 7 7.91 1.89 14.86
C ARG A 7 6.90 0.83 15.31
N GLY A 8 5.71 0.81 14.72
CA GLY A 8 4.71 -0.22 14.96
C GLY A 8 4.82 -1.42 14.01
N ARG A 9 5.84 -1.47 13.14
CA ARG A 9 5.97 -2.57 12.17
C ARG A 9 6.35 -3.86 12.91
N PRO A 10 5.58 -4.95 12.73
CA PRO A 10 5.93 -6.24 13.29
C PRO A 10 7.31 -6.74 12.85
N GLY A 11 7.92 -7.59 13.69
CA GLY A 11 9.20 -8.24 13.41
C GLY A 11 9.13 -9.28 12.29
N ALA A 12 10.28 -9.91 12.00
CA ALA A 12 10.41 -10.89 10.93
C ALA A 12 9.51 -12.12 11.12
N ASP A 13 9.21 -12.49 12.36
CA ASP A 13 8.30 -13.59 12.75
C ASP A 13 6.86 -13.38 12.28
N ALA A 14 6.47 -12.13 12.06
CA ALA A 14 5.15 -11.75 11.57
C ALA A 14 5.11 -11.47 10.06
N MET A 15 6.22 -11.65 9.32
CA MET A 15 6.25 -11.46 7.87
C MET A 15 5.38 -12.48 7.16
N ARG A 16 4.45 -12.00 6.34
CA ARG A 16 3.50 -12.83 5.57
C ARG A 16 3.24 -12.21 4.20
N PRO A 17 2.96 -13.04 3.18
CA PRO A 17 2.43 -12.56 1.90
C PRO A 17 1.24 -11.63 2.07
N ALA A 18 1.12 -10.67 1.15
CA ALA A 18 -0.04 -9.80 1.05
C ALA A 18 -1.32 -10.63 1.02
N SER A 19 -2.17 -10.41 2.02
CA SER A 19 -3.43 -11.13 2.23
C SER A 19 -4.49 -10.25 2.90
N ALA A 20 -4.19 -8.96 3.09
CA ALA A 20 -5.15 -8.03 3.65
C ALA A 20 -6.32 -7.82 2.69
N GLU A 21 -7.54 -7.89 3.23
CA GLU A 21 -8.79 -7.72 2.48
C GLU A 21 -9.02 -6.27 2.03
N LYS A 22 -8.31 -5.31 2.64
CA LYS A 22 -8.40 -3.89 2.35
C LYS A 22 -7.09 -3.17 2.64
N ALA A 23 -6.90 -2.02 2.03
CA ALA A 23 -5.82 -1.11 2.40
C ALA A 23 -6.16 -0.35 3.69
N ASP A 24 -5.16 -0.14 4.55
CA ASP A 24 -5.25 0.65 5.76
C ASP A 24 -4.96 2.12 5.47
N LYS A 25 -5.82 3.02 5.94
CA LYS A 25 -5.58 4.46 5.82
C LYS A 25 -4.56 4.90 6.87
N ILE A 26 -3.41 5.39 6.41
CA ILE A 26 -2.33 5.89 7.27
C ILE A 26 -2.51 7.37 7.58
N ALA A 27 -2.93 8.14 6.56
CA ALA A 27 -3.19 9.57 6.66
C ALA A 27 -4.21 9.99 5.58
N PRO A 28 -4.75 11.22 5.59
CA PRO A 28 -5.55 11.73 4.48
C PRO A 28 -4.80 11.57 3.15
N GLY A 29 -5.38 10.76 2.25
CA GLY A 29 -4.82 10.48 0.93
C GLY A 29 -3.65 9.50 0.88
N LEU A 30 -3.25 8.87 1.99
CA LEU A 30 -2.20 7.87 2.06
C LEU A 30 -2.72 6.55 2.62
N TRP A 31 -2.53 5.47 1.87
CA TRP A 31 -3.01 4.14 2.21
C TRP A 31 -1.90 3.10 2.08
N CYS A 32 -1.94 2.05 2.90
CA CYS A 32 -0.99 0.95 2.91
C CYS A 32 -1.73 -0.36 2.59
N SER A 33 -1.21 -1.14 1.65
CA SER A 33 -1.56 -2.55 1.51
C SER A 33 -0.38 -3.37 2.03
N PRO A 34 -0.52 -4.06 3.18
CA PRO A 34 0.58 -4.80 3.80
C PRO A 34 0.91 -6.09 3.04
N GLY A 35 2.16 -6.54 3.15
CA GLY A 35 2.69 -7.79 2.60
C GLY A 35 4.12 -8.02 3.06
N LEU A 36 4.84 -8.93 2.38
CA LEU A 36 6.29 -9.09 2.59
C LEU A 36 7.01 -7.78 2.26
N SER A 37 6.55 -7.11 1.21
CA SER A 37 6.95 -5.77 0.85
C SER A 37 5.70 -4.88 0.73
N ASN A 38 5.50 -3.98 1.70
CA ASN A 38 4.34 -3.11 1.71
C ASN A 38 4.28 -2.25 0.45
N SER A 39 3.11 -2.16 -0.15
CA SER A 39 2.81 -1.20 -1.21
C SER A 39 1.93 -0.08 -0.66
N TYR A 40 2.07 1.12 -1.21
CA TYR A 40 1.32 2.29 -0.76
C TYR A 40 0.61 2.99 -1.92
N LEU A 41 -0.56 3.54 -1.62
CA LEU A 41 -1.34 4.38 -2.53
C LEU A 41 -1.36 5.81 -2.00
N LEU A 42 -1.00 6.75 -2.88
CA LEU A 42 -1.30 8.16 -2.73
C LEU A 42 -2.42 8.55 -3.70
N THR A 43 -3.53 9.05 -3.15
CA THR A 43 -4.63 9.61 -3.94
C THR A 43 -4.31 11.05 -4.31
N THR A 44 -4.54 11.44 -5.56
CA THR A 44 -4.38 12.83 -6.02
C THR A 44 -5.54 13.22 -6.92
N ALA A 45 -5.75 14.51 -7.13
CA ALA A 45 -6.77 15.00 -8.07
C ALA A 45 -6.46 14.64 -9.54
N GLN A 46 -5.23 14.23 -9.86
CA GLN A 46 -4.79 13.88 -11.21
C GLN A 46 -4.69 12.36 -11.43
N GLY A 47 -5.05 11.56 -10.43
CA GLY A 47 -4.98 10.10 -10.45
C GLY A 47 -4.00 9.54 -9.40
N ARG A 48 -3.84 8.22 -9.40
CA ARG A 48 -3.14 7.52 -8.33
C ARG A 48 -1.63 7.51 -8.51
N VAL A 49 -0.90 7.60 -7.40
CA VAL A 49 0.53 7.27 -7.33
C VAL A 49 0.69 6.04 -6.45
N ILE A 50 1.38 5.03 -6.97
CA ILE A 50 1.68 3.80 -6.24
C ILE A 50 3.17 3.81 -5.87
N VAL A 51 3.48 3.54 -4.60
CA VAL A 51 4.85 3.38 -4.12
C VAL A 51 5.06 1.91 -3.79
N ASN A 52 6.03 1.31 -4.48
CA ASN A 52 6.33 -0.13 -4.47
C ASN A 52 5.16 -1.00 -4.97
N THR A 53 5.41 -2.25 -5.33
CA THR A 53 4.37 -3.17 -5.86
C THR A 53 4.34 -4.52 -5.16
N GLY A 54 5.00 -4.64 -4.01
CA GLY A 54 5.16 -5.92 -3.35
C GLY A 54 6.06 -6.88 -4.13
N MET A 55 6.07 -8.14 -3.70
CA MET A 55 6.62 -9.25 -4.45
C MET A 55 5.75 -9.55 -5.68
N GLY A 56 6.30 -10.21 -6.70
CA GLY A 56 5.58 -10.45 -7.97
C GLY A 56 4.22 -11.16 -7.82
N PHE A 57 4.04 -11.98 -6.78
CA PHE A 57 2.78 -12.67 -6.48
C PHE A 57 1.78 -11.84 -5.64
N GLU A 58 2.22 -10.71 -5.06
CA GLU A 58 1.40 -9.85 -4.20
C GLU A 58 0.62 -8.78 -4.99
N GLY A 59 1.03 -8.53 -6.24
CA GLY A 59 0.44 -7.51 -7.12
C GLY A 59 -1.09 -7.53 -7.22
N PRO A 60 -1.75 -8.70 -7.41
CA PRO A 60 -3.21 -8.77 -7.46
C PRO A 60 -3.91 -8.29 -6.18
N VAL A 61 -3.34 -8.59 -5.01
CA VAL A 61 -3.89 -8.17 -3.72
C VAL A 61 -3.76 -6.66 -3.54
N HIS A 62 -2.57 -6.11 -3.81
CA HIS A 62 -2.35 -4.67 -3.75
C HIS A 62 -3.27 -3.90 -4.70
N ARG A 63 -3.43 -4.39 -5.93
CA ARG A 63 -4.32 -3.79 -6.92
C ARG A 63 -5.77 -3.81 -6.45
N ALA A 64 -6.29 -4.94 -5.99
CA ALA A 64 -7.66 -5.04 -5.50
C ALA A 64 -7.92 -4.07 -4.34
N ASN A 65 -6.98 -4.00 -3.39
CA ASN A 65 -7.06 -3.10 -2.24
C ASN A 65 -7.07 -1.62 -2.66
N PHE A 66 -6.26 -1.24 -3.65
CA PHE A 66 -6.19 0.15 -4.11
C PHE A 66 -7.32 0.54 -5.05
N ASP A 67 -7.82 -0.39 -5.88
CA ASP A 67 -9.00 -0.16 -6.72
C ASP A 67 -10.26 0.06 -5.85
N ALA A 68 -10.34 -0.57 -4.67
CA ALA A 68 -11.42 -0.34 -3.70
C ALA A 68 -11.34 1.03 -3.00
N VAL A 69 -10.16 1.66 -2.95
CA VAL A 69 -9.96 2.98 -2.34
C VAL A 69 -10.21 4.10 -3.37
N ASP A 70 -9.64 3.97 -4.56
CA ASP A 70 -9.71 4.96 -5.63
C ASP A 70 -9.61 4.24 -6.98
N SER A 71 -10.64 4.39 -7.82
CA SER A 71 -10.71 3.78 -9.15
C SER A 71 -10.08 4.64 -10.25
N SER A 72 -9.48 5.79 -9.91
CA SER A 72 -8.83 6.68 -10.88
C SER A 72 -7.65 5.98 -11.58
N PRO A 73 -7.22 6.42 -12.78
CA PRO A 73 -6.05 5.86 -13.43
C PRO A 73 -4.78 5.97 -12.57
N VAL A 74 -3.94 4.92 -12.59
CA VAL A 74 -2.58 5.01 -12.03
C VAL A 74 -1.74 5.90 -12.95
N ARG A 75 -1.19 6.98 -12.40
CA ARG A 75 -0.32 7.94 -13.11
C ARG A 75 1.15 7.60 -12.97
N TYR A 76 1.55 7.15 -11.78
CA TYR A 76 2.95 6.85 -11.47
C TYR A 76 3.06 5.60 -10.61
N ILE A 77 4.12 4.83 -10.84
CA ILE A 77 4.62 3.78 -9.96
C ILE A 77 6.06 4.14 -9.62
N ILE A 78 6.38 4.20 -8.32
CA ILE A 78 7.70 4.53 -7.80
C ILE A 78 8.26 3.29 -7.10
N PHE A 79 9.42 2.79 -7.54
CA PHE A 79 10.12 1.70 -6.87
C PHE A 79 11.12 2.22 -5.84
N THR A 80 11.40 1.40 -4.81
CA THR A 80 12.27 1.71 -3.66
C THR A 80 13.34 0.66 -3.49
#